data_AF-A0A9E0TV70-F1
#
_entry.id   AF-A0A9E0TV70-F1
#
_cell.length_a   1.000
_cell.length_b   1.000
_cell.length_c   1.000
_cell.angle_alpha   90.00
_cell.angle_beta   90.00
_cell.angle_gamma   90.00
#
_symmetry.space_group_name_H-M   'P 1'
#
loop_
_entity.id
_entity.type
_entity.pdbx_description
1 polymer ?
#
loop_
_entity_poly.entity_id
_entity_poly.type
_entity_poly.pdbx_seq_one_letter_code
_entity_poly.pdbx_strand_id
1 'polypeptide(L)'
;MFLLDLDDTLIDHRVMIGSKFWRKYLLTQTTQEKHDLLTLFVSKHYPTRAIEGQVTTHFVENHQQAGHPVFGYTARELNAWYYTPYSDTAALTKRQLQQAGIDFTKTVCSDNWNYLKNVPGFSENIFYITTDTKGEYIISPMLQNAPCLPIKVVFVDDRGDHAETVGLALASLGIDYEVYVYEGGSVQFDSAIADIQLYYLWTHSQVLSDDEAREVLSKLSDKDTSKYLQEVIAQINTIDDCF
;
A
#
# COMPACT_ATOMS: atom_id res chain seq x y z
N MET A 1 16.53 13.02 -2.81
CA MET A 1 16.00 11.71 -2.36
C MET A 1 14.51 11.70 -2.66
N PHE A 2 13.99 10.58 -3.14
CA PHE A 2 12.55 10.37 -3.35
C PHE A 2 12.04 9.40 -2.29
N LEU A 3 10.98 9.81 -1.60
CA LEU A 3 10.23 8.99 -0.66
C LEU A 3 8.83 8.83 -1.25
N LEU A 4 8.46 7.62 -1.62
CA LEU A 4 7.23 7.36 -2.36
C LEU A 4 6.36 6.43 -1.52
N ASP A 5 5.18 6.91 -1.15
CA ASP A 5 4.17 6.02 -0.58
C ASP A 5 3.80 4.88 -1.54
N LEU A 6 3.34 3.76 -0.99
CA LEU A 6 3.12 2.54 -1.78
C LEU A 6 1.64 2.39 -2.17
N ASP A 7 0.78 2.15 -1.19
CA ASP A 7 -0.63 1.85 -1.39
C ASP A 7 -1.41 3.06 -1.85
N ASP A 8 -2.27 2.91 -2.86
CA ASP A 8 -3.07 4.03 -3.43
C ASP A 8 -2.22 5.17 -4.04
N THR A 9 -0.88 5.10 -3.99
CA THR A 9 0.07 6.04 -4.59
C THR A 9 0.85 5.41 -5.76
N LEU A 10 1.60 4.33 -5.51
CA LEU A 10 2.35 3.61 -6.53
C LEU A 10 1.63 2.36 -7.03
N ILE A 11 0.93 1.66 -6.13
CA ILE A 11 0.32 0.36 -6.39
C ILE A 11 -1.13 0.28 -5.93
N ASP A 12 -1.93 -0.46 -6.68
CA ASP A 12 -3.33 -0.78 -6.37
C ASP A 12 -3.78 -2.11 -7.00
N HIS A 13 -5.03 -2.49 -6.76
CA HIS A 13 -5.64 -3.71 -7.34
C HIS A 13 -6.42 -3.46 -8.64
N ARG A 14 -6.67 -2.20 -9.05
CA ARG A 14 -7.48 -1.79 -10.22
C ARG A 14 -8.86 -2.47 -10.35
N VAL A 15 -9.46 -2.86 -9.24
CA VAL A 15 -10.81 -3.41 -9.14
C VAL A 15 -11.49 -2.86 -7.89
N MET A 16 -12.78 -3.13 -7.72
CA MET A 16 -13.51 -2.65 -6.54
C MET A 16 -12.95 -3.23 -5.24
N ILE A 17 -12.75 -4.55 -5.18
CA ILE A 17 -12.13 -5.22 -4.03
C ILE A 17 -10.68 -4.78 -3.81
N GLY A 18 -10.26 -4.60 -2.55
CA GLY A 18 -8.91 -4.15 -2.24
C GLY A 18 -8.66 -2.65 -2.48
N SER A 19 -9.63 -1.89 -3.00
CA SER A 19 -9.51 -0.43 -3.12
C SER A 19 -9.65 0.28 -1.77
N LYS A 20 -9.18 1.53 -1.70
CA LYS A 20 -9.39 2.43 -0.54
C LYS A 20 -10.86 2.52 -0.13
N PHE A 21 -11.77 2.59 -1.10
CA PHE A 21 -13.20 2.67 -0.85
C PHE A 21 -13.77 1.36 -0.32
N TRP A 22 -13.29 0.22 -0.84
CA TRP A 22 -13.67 -1.09 -0.31
C TRP A 22 -13.19 -1.29 1.12
N ARG A 23 -11.96 -0.92 1.47
CA ARG A 23 -11.46 -0.99 2.86
C ARG A 23 -12.37 -0.20 3.83
N LYS A 24 -12.73 1.03 3.44
CA LYS A 24 -13.66 1.87 4.22
C LYS A 24 -15.05 1.25 4.33
N TYR A 25 -15.59 0.74 3.24
CA TYR A 25 -16.88 0.03 3.24
C TYR A 25 -16.81 -1.19 4.18
N LEU A 26 -15.77 -2.01 4.06
CA LEU A 26 -15.60 -3.22 4.84
C LEU A 26 -15.58 -2.93 6.35
N LEU A 27 -14.87 -1.87 6.79
CA LEU A 27 -14.90 -1.42 8.19
C LEU A 27 -16.31 -1.14 8.73
N THR A 28 -17.25 -0.71 7.88
CA THR A 28 -18.64 -0.49 8.30
C THR A 28 -19.46 -1.79 8.41
N GLN A 29 -18.96 -2.87 7.81
CA GLN A 29 -19.65 -4.16 7.72
C GLN A 29 -19.08 -5.21 8.67
N THR A 30 -17.92 -4.96 9.29
CA THR A 30 -17.23 -5.97 10.09
C THR A 30 -16.44 -5.38 11.26
N THR A 31 -15.87 -6.25 12.11
CA THR A 31 -14.98 -5.83 13.20
C THR A 31 -13.59 -5.50 12.66
N GLN A 32 -12.78 -4.75 13.42
CA GLN A 32 -11.39 -4.43 13.02
C GLN A 32 -10.58 -5.70 12.69
N GLU A 33 -10.71 -6.75 13.51
CA GLU A 33 -10.03 -8.02 13.31
C GLU A 33 -10.39 -8.68 11.97
N LYS A 34 -11.69 -8.78 11.66
CA LYS A 34 -12.16 -9.36 10.40
C LYS A 34 -11.79 -8.49 9.20
N HIS A 35 -11.78 -7.17 9.36
CA HIS A 35 -11.29 -6.24 8.34
C HIS A 35 -9.81 -6.54 8.02
N ASP A 36 -8.97 -6.66 9.03
CA ASP A 36 -7.54 -6.90 8.85
C ASP A 36 -7.29 -8.25 8.15
N LEU A 37 -7.99 -9.31 8.57
CA LEU A 37 -7.90 -10.63 7.95
C LEU A 37 -8.35 -10.61 6.47
N LEU A 38 -9.49 -9.99 6.17
CA LEU A 38 -10.02 -9.93 4.81
C LEU A 38 -9.15 -9.09 3.88
N THR A 39 -8.63 -7.95 4.36
CA THR A 39 -7.72 -7.12 3.57
C THR A 39 -6.37 -7.82 3.34
N LEU A 40 -5.89 -8.59 4.32
CA LEU A 40 -4.71 -9.44 4.16
C LEU A 40 -4.95 -10.55 3.13
N PHE A 41 -6.07 -11.27 3.23
CA PHE A 41 -6.47 -12.29 2.26
C PHE A 41 -6.49 -11.71 0.85
N VAL A 42 -7.18 -10.60 0.63
CA VAL A 42 -7.21 -9.93 -0.69
C VAL A 42 -5.80 -9.52 -1.14
N SER A 43 -5.00 -8.91 -0.27
CA SER A 43 -3.63 -8.51 -0.61
C SER A 43 -2.74 -9.70 -1.01
N LYS A 44 -3.02 -10.88 -0.45
CA LYS A 44 -2.29 -12.11 -0.73
C LYS A 44 -2.70 -12.79 -2.04
N HIS A 45 -3.97 -12.71 -2.41
CA HIS A 45 -4.53 -13.48 -3.53
C HIS A 45 -4.87 -12.64 -4.76
N TYR A 46 -5.09 -11.34 -4.60
CA TYR A 46 -5.42 -10.44 -5.69
C TYR A 46 -4.16 -9.80 -6.30
N PRO A 47 -3.97 -9.86 -7.63
CA PRO A 47 -2.82 -9.22 -8.27
C PRO A 47 -2.78 -7.72 -8.02
N THR A 48 -1.56 -7.20 -7.83
CA THR A 48 -1.29 -5.77 -7.71
C THR A 48 -0.78 -5.22 -9.04
N ARG A 49 -1.07 -3.95 -9.34
CA ARG A 49 -0.59 -3.24 -10.53
C ARG A 49 -0.07 -1.86 -10.15
N ALA A 50 0.75 -1.29 -11.03
CA ALA A 50 1.14 0.10 -10.92
C ALA A 50 -0.07 1.01 -11.22
N ILE A 51 -0.29 1.97 -10.34
CA ILE A 51 -1.14 3.13 -10.60
C ILE A 51 -0.57 3.85 -11.83
N GLU A 52 -1.43 4.34 -12.74
CA GLU A 52 -1.03 4.93 -14.03
C GLU A 52 -0.14 4.04 -14.95
N GLY A 53 0.09 2.77 -14.57
CA GLY A 53 0.80 1.79 -15.38
C GLY A 53 2.25 2.18 -15.63
N GLN A 54 2.63 2.25 -16.91
CA GLN A 54 4.02 2.52 -17.31
C GLN A 54 4.53 3.89 -16.89
N VAL A 55 3.66 4.89 -16.70
CA VAL A 55 4.08 6.23 -16.27
C VAL A 55 4.78 6.14 -14.91
N THR A 56 4.16 5.47 -13.94
CA THR A 56 4.69 5.27 -12.59
C THR A 56 5.95 4.43 -12.58
N THR A 57 5.98 3.32 -13.32
CA THR A 57 7.19 2.47 -13.36
C THR A 57 8.37 3.22 -13.99
N HIS A 58 8.16 3.94 -15.09
CA HIS A 58 9.21 4.74 -15.71
C HIS A 58 9.65 5.91 -14.83
N PHE A 59 8.75 6.53 -14.06
CA PHE A 59 9.11 7.58 -13.10
C PHE A 59 10.15 7.07 -12.08
N VAL A 60 9.89 5.90 -11.47
CA VAL A 60 10.82 5.27 -10.53
C VAL A 60 12.14 4.93 -11.21
N GLU A 61 12.09 4.25 -12.37
CA GLU A 61 13.28 3.80 -13.09
C GLU A 61 14.17 4.97 -13.55
N ASN A 62 13.57 6.04 -14.10
CA ASN A 62 14.30 7.20 -14.57
C ASN A 62 15.06 7.89 -13.43
N HIS A 63 14.45 8.00 -12.25
CA HIS A 63 15.11 8.60 -11.10
C HIS A 63 16.21 7.71 -10.51
N GLN A 64 16.02 6.39 -10.49
CA GLN A 64 17.09 5.46 -10.12
C GLN A 64 18.27 5.54 -11.10
N GLN A 65 18.00 5.57 -12.41
CA GLN A 65 19.04 5.69 -13.45
C GLN A 65 19.78 7.03 -13.39
N ALA A 66 19.11 8.10 -12.99
CA ALA A 66 19.73 9.40 -12.72
C ALA A 66 20.61 9.42 -11.45
N GLY A 67 20.69 8.31 -10.70
CA GLY A 67 21.48 8.18 -9.47
C GLY A 67 20.81 8.81 -8.26
N HIS A 68 19.51 9.12 -8.32
CA HIS A 68 18.79 9.59 -7.14
C HIS A 68 18.46 8.41 -6.21
N PRO A 69 18.64 8.55 -4.89
CA PRO A 69 18.08 7.60 -3.94
C PRO A 69 16.55 7.65 -4.01
N VAL A 70 15.91 6.53 -4.37
CA VAL A 70 14.47 6.34 -4.45
C VAL A 70 14.06 5.21 -3.50
N PHE A 71 13.18 5.52 -2.56
CA PHE A 71 12.72 4.58 -1.54
C PHE A 71 11.21 4.48 -1.48
N GLY A 72 10.71 3.27 -1.18
CA GLY A 72 9.34 3.09 -0.73
C GLY A 72 9.17 3.62 0.69
N TYR A 73 8.01 4.21 0.99
CA TYR A 73 7.76 4.86 2.27
C TYR A 73 6.33 4.60 2.74
N THR A 74 6.10 3.48 3.43
CA THR A 74 4.76 2.97 3.75
C THR A 74 4.41 3.08 5.22
N ALA A 75 3.12 3.31 5.51
CA ALA A 75 2.57 3.22 6.87
C ALA A 75 2.32 1.78 7.33
N ARG A 76 2.64 0.76 6.51
CA ARG A 76 2.62 -0.64 6.94
C ARG A 76 3.75 -0.91 7.95
N GLU A 77 3.47 -1.77 8.91
CA GLU A 77 4.48 -2.28 9.84
C GLU A 77 5.11 -3.58 9.32
N LEU A 78 6.36 -3.86 9.74
CA LEU A 78 7.06 -5.09 9.31
C LEU A 78 6.40 -6.37 9.83
N ASN A 79 5.85 -6.32 11.04
CA ASN A 79 5.38 -7.50 11.78
C ASN A 79 3.87 -7.47 12.06
N ALA A 80 3.14 -6.60 11.38
CA ALA A 80 1.69 -6.50 11.48
C ALA A 80 1.06 -6.14 10.14
N TRP A 81 -0.16 -6.61 9.95
CA TRP A 81 -1.08 -6.16 8.93
C TRP A 81 -2.20 -5.39 9.64
N TYR A 82 -2.12 -4.06 9.63
CA TYR A 82 -2.87 -3.20 10.56
C TYR A 82 -2.62 -3.62 12.02
N TYR A 83 -3.64 -4.11 12.72
CA TYR A 83 -3.53 -4.54 14.12
C TYR A 83 -3.33 -6.05 14.27
N THR A 84 -3.35 -6.80 13.16
CA THR A 84 -3.19 -8.26 13.16
C THR A 84 -1.71 -8.63 13.02
N PRO A 85 -1.10 -9.39 13.97
CA PRO A 85 0.28 -9.82 13.85
C PRO A 85 0.54 -10.61 12.55
N TYR A 86 1.52 -10.18 11.77
CA TYR A 86 1.88 -10.80 10.50
C TYR A 86 3.34 -10.52 10.16
N SER A 87 4.20 -11.53 10.21
CA SER A 87 5.66 -11.38 10.05
C SER A 87 6.13 -11.22 8.61
N ASP A 88 5.26 -11.47 7.62
CA ASP A 88 5.65 -11.56 6.22
C ASP A 88 5.28 -10.30 5.42
N THR A 89 4.96 -9.19 6.08
CA THR A 89 4.57 -7.93 5.41
C THR A 89 5.62 -7.47 4.40
N ALA A 90 6.91 -7.62 4.71
CA ALA A 90 7.98 -7.25 3.79
C ALA A 90 8.01 -8.12 2.53
N ALA A 91 7.87 -9.44 2.68
CA ALA A 91 7.84 -10.39 1.56
C ALA A 91 6.60 -10.17 0.69
N LEU A 92 5.44 -9.93 1.31
CA LEU A 92 4.21 -9.59 0.62
C LEU A 92 4.36 -8.29 -0.19
N THR A 93 4.87 -7.23 0.43
CA THR A 93 5.09 -5.92 -0.21
C THR A 93 6.04 -6.03 -1.39
N LYS A 94 7.15 -6.77 -1.24
CA LYS A 94 8.08 -7.04 -2.35
C LYS A 94 7.38 -7.70 -3.53
N ARG A 95 6.60 -8.76 -3.27
CA ARG A 95 5.86 -9.48 -4.31
C ARG A 95 4.86 -8.56 -5.02
N GLN A 96 4.15 -7.71 -4.28
CA GLN A 96 3.19 -6.75 -4.84
C GLN A 96 3.88 -5.72 -5.74
N LEU A 97 5.02 -5.18 -5.31
CA LEU A 97 5.82 -4.26 -6.12
C LEU A 97 6.36 -4.93 -7.39
N GLN A 98 6.82 -6.18 -7.30
CA GLN A 98 7.26 -6.96 -8.45
C GLN A 98 6.13 -7.20 -9.45
N GLN A 99 4.91 -7.53 -8.98
CA GLN A 99 3.72 -7.65 -9.85
C GLN A 99 3.40 -6.32 -10.55
N ALA A 100 3.62 -5.20 -9.88
CA ALA A 100 3.44 -3.87 -10.44
C ALA A 100 4.60 -3.42 -11.36
N GLY A 101 5.69 -4.18 -11.46
CA GLY A 101 6.87 -3.80 -12.24
C GLY A 101 7.74 -2.74 -11.57
N ILE A 102 7.65 -2.58 -10.25
CA ILE A 102 8.44 -1.62 -9.45
C ILE A 102 9.53 -2.39 -8.70
N ASP A 103 10.78 -1.92 -8.79
CA ASP A 103 11.92 -2.56 -8.16
C ASP A 103 12.85 -1.53 -7.50
N PHE A 104 12.70 -1.35 -6.19
CA PHE A 104 13.55 -0.44 -5.42
C PHE A 104 14.97 -0.98 -5.19
N THR A 105 15.26 -2.26 -5.46
CA THR A 105 16.61 -2.82 -5.28
C THR A 105 17.62 -2.25 -6.28
N LYS A 106 17.13 -1.68 -7.39
CA LYS A 106 17.93 -0.93 -8.38
C LYS A 106 18.42 0.42 -7.86
N THR A 107 17.92 0.91 -6.72
CA THR A 107 18.38 2.15 -6.11
C THR A 107 19.82 2.00 -5.62
N VAL A 108 20.74 2.76 -6.22
CA VAL A 108 22.14 2.82 -5.82
C VAL A 108 22.32 3.91 -4.76
N CYS A 109 22.65 3.49 -3.55
CA CYS A 109 22.97 4.38 -2.44
C CYS A 109 24.49 4.58 -2.34
N SER A 110 24.96 5.83 -2.31
CA SER A 110 26.36 6.12 -1.96
C SER A 110 26.68 5.66 -0.54
N ASP A 111 27.96 5.49 -0.21
CA ASP A 111 28.39 5.01 1.11
C ASP A 111 27.84 5.83 2.29
N ASN A 112 27.62 7.12 2.07
CA ASN A 112 27.02 8.02 3.06
C ASN A 112 25.60 7.62 3.49
N TRP A 113 24.91 6.77 2.72
CA TRP A 113 23.56 6.27 3.01
C TRP A 113 23.54 4.85 3.57
N ASN A 114 24.69 4.21 3.77
CA ASN A 114 24.75 2.83 4.31
C ASN A 114 24.14 2.71 5.71
N TYR A 115 24.10 3.80 6.48
CA TYR A 115 23.46 3.82 7.80
C TYR A 115 21.97 3.47 7.75
N LEU A 116 21.29 3.70 6.61
CA LEU A 116 19.86 3.38 6.44
C LEU A 116 19.57 1.89 6.69
N LYS A 117 20.53 1.00 6.42
CA LYS A 117 20.42 -0.45 6.71
C LYS A 117 20.21 -0.76 8.21
N ASN A 118 20.55 0.18 9.08
CA ASN A 118 20.39 0.07 10.52
C ASN A 118 19.17 0.87 11.04
N VAL A 119 18.46 1.59 10.17
CA VAL A 119 17.25 2.32 10.54
C VAL A 119 16.14 1.29 10.82
N PRO A 120 15.53 1.29 12.02
CA PRO A 120 14.45 0.35 12.35
C PRO A 120 13.31 0.45 11.35
N GLY A 121 12.86 -0.67 10.79
CA GLY A 121 11.81 -0.65 9.77
C GLY A 121 12.31 -0.43 8.34
N PHE A 122 13.62 -0.26 8.10
CA PHE A 122 14.15 -0.21 6.74
C PHE A 122 14.49 -1.60 6.21
N SER A 123 13.88 -2.00 5.10
CA SER A 123 14.15 -3.28 4.44
C SER A 123 13.97 -3.16 2.94
N GLU A 124 14.93 -3.67 2.16
CA GLU A 124 14.91 -3.68 0.69
C GLU A 124 14.57 -2.31 0.05
N ASN A 125 15.17 -1.23 0.59
CA ASN A 125 14.93 0.14 0.13
C ASN A 125 13.48 0.64 0.35
N ILE A 126 12.79 0.07 1.33
CA ILE A 126 11.47 0.50 1.79
C ILE A 126 11.54 0.77 3.28
N PHE A 127 11.00 1.92 3.72
CA PHE A 127 10.75 2.15 5.14
C PHE A 127 9.32 1.77 5.49
N TYR A 128 9.21 0.91 6.50
CA TYR A 128 7.97 0.49 7.16
C TYR A 128 7.86 1.30 8.46
N ILE A 129 6.90 2.20 8.49
CA ILE A 129 6.80 3.22 9.53
C ILE A 129 6.11 2.62 10.75
N THR A 130 6.80 2.69 11.90
CA THR A 130 6.32 2.17 13.19
C THR A 130 5.88 3.27 14.15
N THR A 131 5.70 4.49 13.65
CA THR A 131 5.29 5.68 14.42
C THR A 131 3.89 6.11 14.03
N ASP A 132 3.28 6.96 14.85
CA ASP A 132 1.91 7.45 14.62
C ASP A 132 1.79 8.25 13.32
N THR A 133 2.86 8.98 12.95
CA THR A 133 2.91 9.74 11.69
C THR A 133 4.18 9.47 10.90
N LYS A 134 4.09 9.66 9.58
CA LYS A 134 5.24 9.61 8.68
C LYS A 134 6.29 10.68 9.00
N GLY A 135 5.86 11.91 9.32
CA GLY A 135 6.77 12.99 9.70
C GLY A 135 7.66 12.67 10.90
N GLU A 136 7.11 12.02 11.93
CA GLU A 136 7.90 11.62 13.12
C GLU A 136 9.02 10.66 12.76
N TYR A 137 8.75 9.67 11.90
CA TYR A 137 9.74 8.71 11.45
C TYR A 137 10.88 9.36 10.65
N ILE A 138 10.59 10.43 9.90
CA ILE A 138 11.63 11.22 9.21
C ILE A 138 12.61 11.82 10.20
N ILE A 139 12.11 12.41 11.28
CA ILE A 139 12.96 13.00 12.33
C ILE A 139 13.71 11.86 13.03
N SER A 140 12.99 10.94 13.66
CA SER A 140 13.57 9.81 14.38
C SER A 140 12.75 8.57 14.06
N PRO A 141 13.30 7.56 13.35
CA PRO A 141 14.73 7.20 13.33
C PRO A 141 15.53 7.58 12.08
N MET A 142 14.93 8.22 11.05
CA MET A 142 15.57 8.28 9.73
C MET A 142 16.70 9.32 9.61
N LEU A 143 16.48 10.59 9.97
CA LEU A 143 17.41 11.68 9.60
C LEU A 143 18.08 12.42 10.75
N GLN A 144 17.51 12.47 11.96
CA GLN A 144 18.01 13.33 13.04
C GLN A 144 19.48 13.07 13.44
N ASN A 145 19.94 11.82 13.31
CA ASN A 145 21.32 11.42 13.61
C ASN A 145 22.05 10.87 12.38
N ALA A 146 21.55 11.19 11.18
CA ALA A 146 22.17 10.73 9.95
C ALA A 146 23.56 11.37 9.78
N PRO A 147 24.57 10.61 9.31
CA PRO A 147 25.91 11.15 9.03
C PRO A 147 25.89 12.21 7.91
N CYS A 148 24.85 12.19 7.07
CA CYS A 148 24.57 13.23 6.08
C CYS A 148 23.06 13.41 5.92
N LEU A 149 22.64 14.64 5.63
CA LEU A 149 21.28 14.97 5.25
C LEU A 149 21.15 15.07 3.73
N PRO A 150 19.98 14.72 3.16
CA PRO A 150 19.73 14.97 1.74
C PRO A 150 19.65 16.49 1.51
N ILE A 151 20.18 16.96 0.38
CA ILE A 151 20.04 18.36 -0.03
C ILE A 151 18.56 18.69 -0.28
N LYS A 152 17.87 17.77 -0.97
CA LYS A 152 16.46 17.87 -1.30
C LYS A 152 15.72 16.54 -1.13
N VAL A 153 14.50 16.59 -0.62
CA VAL A 153 13.56 15.46 -0.54
C VAL A 153 12.32 15.74 -1.38
N VAL A 154 11.93 14.78 -2.21
CA VAL A 154 10.64 14.77 -2.89
C VAL A 154 9.81 13.68 -2.24
N PHE A 155 8.63 14.03 -1.74
CA PHE A 155 7.70 13.12 -1.09
C PHE A 155 6.35 13.11 -1.81
N VAL A 156 5.79 11.91 -2.00
CA VAL A 156 4.47 11.71 -2.63
C VAL A 156 3.66 10.72 -1.80
N ASP A 157 2.41 11.07 -1.49
CA ASP A 157 1.48 10.28 -0.70
C ASP A 157 0.03 10.56 -1.10
N ASP A 158 -0.89 9.62 -0.95
CA ASP A 158 -2.31 9.82 -1.21
C ASP A 158 -3.05 10.55 -0.06
N ARG A 159 -2.37 10.72 1.08
CA ARG A 159 -2.91 11.34 2.29
C ARG A 159 -2.31 12.71 2.58
N GLY A 160 -3.17 13.73 2.62
CA GLY A 160 -2.77 15.11 2.90
C GLY A 160 -2.16 15.32 4.29
N ASP A 161 -2.62 14.58 5.31
CA ASP A 161 -2.06 14.67 6.67
C ASP A 161 -0.64 14.08 6.75
N HIS A 162 -0.37 13.01 6.00
CA HIS A 162 1.00 12.50 5.87
C HIS A 162 1.91 13.50 5.15
N ALA A 163 1.41 14.09 4.06
CA ALA A 163 2.10 15.13 3.30
C ALA A 163 2.49 16.32 4.20
N GLU A 164 1.54 16.82 4.98
CA GLU A 164 1.75 17.92 5.92
C GLU A 164 2.81 17.58 6.98
N THR A 165 2.66 16.43 7.67
CA THR A 165 3.59 16.03 8.75
C THR A 165 5.02 15.82 8.24
N VAL A 166 5.19 15.25 7.03
CA VAL A 166 6.50 15.11 6.38
C VAL A 166 7.10 16.47 6.02
N GLY A 167 6.32 17.38 5.45
CA GLY A 167 6.79 18.73 5.13
C GLY A 167 7.29 19.49 6.36
N LEU A 168 6.53 19.44 7.47
CA LEU A 168 6.95 20.04 8.75
C LEU A 168 8.24 19.42 9.29
N ALA A 169 8.37 18.08 9.22
CA ALA A 169 9.57 17.37 9.66
C ALA A 169 10.81 17.79 8.85
N LEU A 170 10.71 17.81 7.52
CA LEU A 170 11.80 18.22 6.62
C LEU A 170 12.19 19.68 6.82
N ALA A 171 11.21 20.58 6.99
CA ALA A 171 11.44 21.98 7.29
C ALA A 171 12.21 22.16 8.61
N SER A 172 11.86 21.38 9.64
CA SER A 172 12.52 21.45 10.95
C SER A 172 14.00 21.03 10.91
N LEU A 173 14.36 20.18 9.95
CA LEU A 173 15.74 19.74 9.69
C LEU A 173 16.49 20.66 8.71
N GLY A 174 15.86 21.72 8.20
CA GLY A 174 16.46 22.64 7.23
C GLY A 174 16.73 22.00 5.86
N ILE A 175 15.99 20.96 5.49
CA ILE A 175 16.12 20.25 4.21
C ILE A 175 15.20 20.91 3.18
N ASP A 176 15.67 21.13 1.95
CA ASP A 176 14.80 21.57 0.85
C ASP A 176 13.81 20.46 0.49
N TYR A 177 12.55 20.79 0.24
CA TYR A 177 11.55 19.75 -0.02
C TYR A 177 10.46 20.14 -1.00
N GLU A 178 9.96 19.11 -1.68
CA GLU A 178 8.70 19.13 -2.42
C GLU A 178 7.83 18.00 -1.89
N VAL A 179 6.58 18.32 -1.59
CA VAL A 179 5.60 17.37 -1.07
C VAL A 179 4.37 17.44 -1.95
N TYR A 180 3.93 16.28 -2.43
CA TYR A 180 2.78 16.15 -3.31
C TYR A 180 1.74 15.22 -2.70
N VAL A 181 0.47 15.61 -2.80
CA VAL A 181 -0.67 14.74 -2.50
C VAL A 181 -1.16 14.15 -3.82
N TYR A 182 -1.14 12.83 -3.95
CA TYR A 182 -1.71 12.14 -5.09
C TYR A 182 -3.20 11.91 -4.86
N GLU A 183 -4.05 12.64 -5.57
CA GLU A 183 -5.51 12.57 -5.35
C GLU A 183 -6.17 11.36 -6.03
N GLY A 184 -5.43 10.64 -6.88
CA GLY A 184 -5.95 9.51 -7.65
C GLY A 184 -7.10 9.87 -8.61
N GLY A 185 -7.53 8.87 -9.39
CA GLY A 185 -8.75 8.98 -10.17
C GLY A 185 -9.98 8.67 -9.32
N SER A 186 -11.07 9.43 -9.49
CA SER A 186 -12.36 9.09 -8.85
C SER A 186 -13.00 7.90 -9.54
N VAL A 187 -12.78 6.69 -9.03
CA VAL A 187 -13.58 5.52 -9.41
C VAL A 187 -14.82 5.49 -8.53
N GLN A 188 -16.00 5.43 -9.15
CA GLN A 188 -17.24 5.24 -8.40
C GLN A 188 -17.24 3.83 -7.81
N PHE A 189 -17.14 3.74 -6.47
CA PHE A 189 -17.17 2.48 -5.77
C PHE A 189 -18.57 1.83 -5.85
N ASP A 190 -18.59 0.54 -6.19
CA ASP A 190 -19.79 -0.30 -6.19
C ASP A 190 -19.58 -1.51 -5.28
N SER A 191 -20.28 -1.53 -4.14
CA SER A 191 -20.13 -2.58 -3.14
C SER A 191 -20.61 -3.94 -3.65
N ALA A 192 -21.62 -3.98 -4.54
CA ALA A 192 -22.15 -5.24 -5.04
C ALA A 192 -21.11 -5.99 -5.89
N ILE A 193 -20.32 -5.24 -6.64
CA ILE A 193 -19.20 -5.77 -7.42
C ILE A 193 -18.09 -6.27 -6.49
N ALA A 194 -17.74 -5.52 -5.45
CA ALA A 194 -16.71 -5.93 -4.49
C ALA A 194 -17.10 -7.19 -3.69
N ASP A 195 -18.38 -7.31 -3.28
CA ASP A 195 -18.90 -8.48 -2.56
C ASP A 195 -18.81 -9.75 -3.41
N ILE A 196 -19.19 -9.65 -4.69
CA ILE A 196 -19.08 -10.76 -5.65
C ILE A 196 -17.61 -11.14 -5.85
N GLN A 197 -16.72 -10.17 -6.07
CA GLN A 197 -15.29 -10.42 -6.23
C GLN A 197 -14.70 -11.15 -5.02
N LEU A 198 -15.04 -10.70 -3.81
CA LEU A 198 -14.55 -11.30 -2.58
C LEU A 198 -15.04 -12.73 -2.43
N TYR A 199 -16.33 -12.96 -2.69
CA TYR A 199 -16.94 -14.27 -2.61
C TYR A 199 -16.33 -15.28 -3.57
N TYR A 200 -16.16 -14.90 -4.85
CA TYR A 200 -15.54 -15.76 -5.84
C TYR A 200 -14.07 -16.03 -5.55
N LEU A 201 -13.35 -15.02 -5.03
CA LEU A 201 -11.98 -15.23 -4.60
C LEU A 201 -11.92 -16.24 -3.44
N TRP A 202 -12.81 -16.11 -2.46
CA TRP A 202 -12.88 -16.98 -1.28
C TRP A 202 -13.29 -18.42 -1.60
N THR A 203 -14.39 -18.59 -2.32
CA THR A 203 -15.05 -19.89 -2.50
C THR A 203 -14.57 -20.66 -3.73
N HIS A 204 -14.07 -19.96 -4.75
CA HIS A 204 -13.68 -20.56 -6.03
C HIS A 204 -12.20 -20.33 -6.39
N SER A 205 -11.43 -19.63 -5.53
CA SER A 205 -10.08 -19.17 -5.84
C SER A 205 -10.00 -18.39 -7.16
N GLN A 206 -11.08 -17.68 -7.53
CA GLN A 206 -11.20 -16.99 -8.81
C GLN A 206 -11.09 -15.47 -8.64
N VAL A 207 -10.15 -14.87 -9.37
CA VAL A 207 -9.98 -13.41 -9.47
C VAL A 207 -10.90 -12.90 -10.58
N LEU A 208 -11.81 -11.97 -10.24
CA LEU A 208 -12.79 -11.42 -11.19
C LEU A 208 -12.57 -9.92 -11.45
N SER A 209 -12.37 -9.53 -12.69
CA SER A 209 -12.48 -8.11 -13.08
C SER A 209 -13.84 -7.53 -12.72
N ASP A 210 -13.94 -6.20 -12.65
CA ASP A 210 -15.22 -5.53 -12.37
C ASP A 210 -16.30 -5.88 -13.42
N ASP A 211 -15.91 -6.10 -14.69
CA ASP A 211 -16.85 -6.47 -15.75
C ASP A 211 -17.36 -7.91 -15.61
N GLU A 212 -16.50 -8.85 -15.22
CA GLU A 212 -16.91 -10.23 -14.92
C GLU A 212 -17.86 -10.27 -13.70
N ALA A 213 -17.56 -9.50 -12.65
CA ALA A 213 -18.44 -9.37 -11.51
C ALA A 213 -19.78 -8.70 -11.86
N ARG A 214 -19.81 -7.72 -12.78
CA ARG A 214 -21.06 -7.16 -13.34
C ARG A 214 -21.85 -8.20 -14.11
N GLU A 215 -21.18 -9.06 -14.88
CA GLU A 215 -21.84 -10.15 -15.60
C GLU A 215 -22.48 -11.13 -14.62
N VAL A 216 -21.78 -11.51 -13.55
CA VAL A 216 -22.34 -12.34 -12.47
C VAL A 216 -23.57 -11.66 -11.86
N LEU A 217 -23.45 -10.38 -11.46
CA LEU A 217 -24.54 -9.59 -10.88
C LEU A 217 -25.79 -9.56 -11.79
N SER A 218 -25.59 -9.44 -13.10
CA SER A 218 -26.68 -9.39 -14.09
C SER A 218 -27.49 -10.70 -14.19
N LYS A 219 -26.88 -11.83 -13.80
CA LYS A 219 -27.48 -13.18 -13.85
C LYS A 219 -28.14 -13.58 -12.53
N LEU A 220 -27.91 -12.83 -11.44
CA LEU A 220 -28.55 -13.12 -10.16
C LEU A 220 -30.04 -12.79 -10.21
N SER A 221 -30.86 -13.74 -9.79
CA SER A 221 -32.31 -13.54 -9.64
C SER A 221 -32.64 -12.53 -8.54
N ASP A 222 -31.79 -12.47 -7.53
CA ASP A 222 -31.85 -11.57 -6.40
C ASP A 222 -30.56 -10.73 -6.36
N LYS A 223 -30.71 -9.41 -6.45
CA LYS A 223 -29.60 -8.46 -6.50
C LYS A 223 -29.01 -8.13 -5.12
N ASP A 224 -29.50 -8.76 -4.06
CA ASP A 224 -28.88 -8.68 -2.74
C ASP A 224 -27.57 -9.47 -2.71
N THR A 225 -26.45 -8.76 -2.88
CA THR A 225 -25.10 -9.31 -2.79
C THR A 225 -24.57 -9.33 -1.36
N SER A 226 -25.24 -8.70 -0.39
CA SER A 226 -24.73 -8.60 0.98
C SER A 226 -24.54 -9.99 1.63
N LYS A 227 -25.37 -10.96 1.24
CA LYS A 227 -25.24 -12.36 1.64
C LYS A 227 -23.87 -12.97 1.30
N TYR A 228 -23.27 -12.56 0.19
CA TYR A 228 -21.94 -13.03 -0.22
C TYR A 228 -20.86 -12.54 0.71
N LEU A 229 -20.89 -11.26 1.08
CA LEU A 229 -19.98 -10.69 2.06
C LEU A 229 -20.15 -11.36 3.43
N GLN A 230 -21.41 -11.51 3.89
CA GLN A 230 -21.70 -12.13 5.19
C GLN A 230 -21.25 -13.59 5.25
N GLU A 231 -21.39 -14.33 4.15
CA GLU A 231 -20.92 -15.71 4.05
C GLU A 231 -19.39 -15.81 4.21
N VAL A 232 -18.63 -14.90 3.60
CA VAL A 232 -17.17 -14.85 3.76
C VAL A 232 -16.78 -14.42 5.18
N ILE A 233 -17.42 -13.37 5.73
CA ILE A 233 -17.16 -12.89 7.11
C ILE A 233 -17.39 -14.00 8.14
N ALA A 234 -18.42 -14.83 7.95
CA ALA A 234 -18.72 -15.95 8.84
C ALA A 234 -17.62 -17.02 8.84
N GLN A 235 -16.87 -17.15 7.74
CA GLN A 235 -15.88 -18.21 7.55
C GLN A 235 -14.46 -17.81 7.95
N ILE A 236 -14.04 -16.56 7.70
CA ILE A 236 -12.67 -16.10 7.97
C ILE A 236 -12.44 -15.81 9.45
N ASN A 237 -11.78 -16.67 10.22
CA ASN A 237 -11.66 -16.51 11.68
C ASN A 237 -10.23 -16.33 12.17
N THR A 238 -9.25 -16.75 11.37
CA THR A 238 -7.85 -16.78 11.74
C THR A 238 -6.97 -16.30 10.59
N ILE A 239 -5.72 -15.97 10.91
CA ILE A 239 -4.73 -15.65 9.88
C ILE A 239 -4.40 -16.85 8.99
N ASP A 240 -4.56 -18.07 9.50
CA ASP A 240 -4.33 -19.31 8.74
C ASP A 240 -5.32 -19.44 7.58
N ASP A 241 -6.54 -18.91 7.74
CA ASP A 241 -7.54 -18.87 6.66
C ASP A 241 -7.14 -17.92 5.51
N CYS A 242 -6.08 -17.12 5.70
CA CYS A 242 -5.53 -16.28 4.64
C CYS A 242 -4.55 -17.03 3.72
N PHE A 243 -4.20 -18.29 4.01
CA PHE A 243 -3.22 -19.11 3.29
C PHE A 243 -3.88 -20.25 2.51
#